data_AF-A0A553X516-F1
#
_entry.id   AF-A0A553X516-F1
#
_cell.length_a   1.000
_cell.length_b   1.000
_cell.length_c   1.000
_cell.angle_alpha   90.00
_cell.angle_beta   90.00
_cell.angle_gamma   90.00
#
_symmetry.space_group_name_H-M   'P 1'
#
loop_
_entity.id
_entity.type
_entity.pdbx_description
1 polymer ?
#
loop_
_entity_poly.entity_id
_entity_poly.type
_entity_poly.pdbx_seq_one_letter_code
_entity_poly.pdbx_strand_id
1 'polypeptide(L)'
;MLTDPPITVAALYRFARLADPAARQGPLLDLCRAQGLCGTLLLAPEGVNGTIAGPRAGITAVLDHIRAWPGFAGLDWKESAADAPPFG
;
A
#
# COMPACT_ATOMS: atom_id res chain seq x y z
N MET A 1 -29.49 -1.65 -10.21
CA MET A 1 -28.22 -2.37 -9.94
C MET A 1 -27.40 -1.47 -9.05
N LEU A 2 -26.97 -1.95 -7.88
CA LEU A 2 -26.02 -1.22 -7.05
C LEU A 2 -24.66 -1.37 -7.74
N THR A 3 -24.08 -0.28 -8.21
CA THR A 3 -22.67 -0.27 -8.63
C THR A 3 -21.84 -0.65 -7.41
N ASP A 4 -20.91 -1.59 -7.57
CA ASP A 4 -19.95 -1.88 -6.51
C ASP A 4 -19.29 -0.58 -6.05
N PRO A 5 -19.05 -0.41 -4.74
CA PRO A 5 -18.40 0.79 -4.24
C PRO A 5 -17.04 0.96 -4.92
N PRO A 6 -16.64 2.21 -5.25
CA PRO A 6 -15.42 2.47 -6.00
C PRO A 6 -14.19 1.91 -5.28
N ILE A 7 -13.34 1.24 -6.04
CA ILE A 7 -12.03 0.75 -5.58
C ILE A 7 -11.14 1.96 -5.28
N THR A 8 -10.52 1.98 -4.11
CA THR A 8 -9.54 3.01 -3.77
C THR A 8 -8.18 2.61 -4.34
N VAL A 9 -7.58 3.50 -5.13
CA VAL A 9 -6.19 3.37 -5.61
C VAL A 9 -5.33 4.35 -4.80
N ALA A 10 -4.24 3.87 -4.22
CA ALA A 10 -3.29 4.70 -3.48
C ALA A 10 -1.90 4.59 -4.10
N ALA A 11 -1.39 5.72 -4.61
CA ALA A 11 0.02 5.87 -4.97
C ALA A 11 0.77 6.50 -3.78
N LEU A 12 1.80 5.84 -3.29
CA LEU A 12 2.47 6.18 -2.04
C LEU A 12 3.99 6.17 -2.17
N TYR A 13 4.66 7.01 -1.40
CA TYR A 13 6.12 7.00 -1.30
C TYR A 13 6.61 7.51 0.05
N ARG A 14 7.79 7.05 0.45
CA ARG A 14 8.59 7.64 1.52
C ARG A 14 10.06 7.34 1.33
N PHE A 15 10.88 8.39 1.29
CA PHE A 15 12.32 8.27 1.47
C PHE A 15 12.66 8.24 2.97
N ALA A 16 13.14 7.10 3.43
CA ALA A 16 13.59 6.86 4.79
C ALA A 16 14.42 5.57 4.82
N ARG A 17 15.47 5.53 5.63
CA ARG A 17 16.31 4.33 5.72
C ARG A 17 15.50 3.12 6.16
N LEU A 18 15.45 2.11 5.30
CA LEU A 18 14.84 0.81 5.53
C LEU A 18 15.96 -0.20 5.77
N ALA A 19 16.20 -0.55 7.04
CA ALA A 19 17.36 -1.35 7.43
C ALA A 19 17.39 -2.75 6.78
N ASP A 20 16.24 -3.41 6.67
CA ASP A 20 16.10 -4.74 6.07
C ASP A 20 14.82 -4.79 5.22
N PRO A 21 14.90 -4.42 3.93
CA PRO A 21 13.75 -4.48 3.02
C PRO A 21 13.20 -5.90 2.85
N ALA A 22 14.09 -6.91 2.79
CA ALA A 22 13.72 -8.30 2.55
C ALA A 22 12.89 -8.87 3.71
N ALA A 23 13.26 -8.56 4.95
CA ALA A 23 12.48 -8.98 6.13
C ALA A 23 11.08 -8.36 6.19
N ARG A 24 10.85 -7.18 5.58
CA ARG A 24 9.54 -6.52 5.56
C ARG A 24 8.63 -6.98 4.42
N GLN A 25 9.20 -7.51 3.34
CA GLN A 25 8.44 -7.89 2.15
C GLN A 25 7.36 -8.94 2.45
N GLY A 26 7.72 -10.03 3.17
CA GLY A 26 6.78 -11.11 3.49
C GLY A 26 5.56 -10.63 4.30
N PRO A 27 5.76 -10.05 5.50
CA PRO A 27 4.66 -9.56 6.33
C PRO A 27 3.77 -8.52 5.63
N LEU A 28 4.37 -7.62 4.84
CA LEU A 28 3.61 -6.61 4.08
C LEU A 28 2.77 -7.25 2.98
N LEU A 29 3.34 -8.21 2.25
CA LEU A 29 2.63 -8.93 1.19
C LEU A 29 1.46 -9.75 1.76
N ASP A 30 1.65 -10.41 2.90
CA ASP A 30 0.60 -11.16 3.57
C ASP A 30 -0.54 -10.24 4.04
N LEU A 31 -0.21 -9.06 4.57
CA LEU A 31 -1.20 -8.04 4.90
C LEU A 31 -1.97 -7.57 3.64
N CYS A 32 -1.27 -7.24 2.55
CA CYS A 32 -1.92 -6.84 1.30
C CYS A 32 -2.90 -7.91 0.79
N ARG A 33 -2.49 -9.18 0.81
CA ARG A 33 -3.32 -10.33 0.40
C ARG A 33 -4.54 -10.51 1.31
N ALA A 34 -4.33 -10.46 2.62
CA ALA A 34 -5.42 -10.57 3.61
C ALA A 34 -6.44 -9.42 3.48
N GLN A 35 -6.01 -8.26 3.00
CA GLN A 35 -6.86 -7.09 2.75
C GLN A 35 -7.44 -7.03 1.32
N GLY A 36 -7.21 -8.06 0.50
CA GLY A 36 -7.74 -8.12 -0.87
C GLY A 36 -7.19 -7.04 -1.79
N LEU A 37 -5.93 -6.63 -1.58
CA LEU A 37 -5.28 -5.59 -2.37
C LEU A 37 -4.52 -6.18 -3.56
N CYS A 38 -4.50 -5.44 -4.67
CA CYS A 38 -3.62 -5.68 -5.81
C CYS A 38 -2.69 -4.48 -6.05
N GLY A 39 -1.71 -4.65 -6.96
CA GLY A 39 -0.69 -3.65 -7.27
C GLY A 39 0.71 -4.03 -6.79
N THR A 40 1.61 -3.05 -6.73
CA THR A 40 3.04 -3.27 -6.47
C THR A 40 3.56 -2.27 -5.45
N LEU A 41 4.29 -2.78 -4.45
CA LEU A 41 5.10 -1.98 -3.52
C LEU A 41 6.57 -2.38 -3.69
N LEU A 42 7.42 -1.38 -3.90
CA LEU A 42 8.86 -1.50 -3.98
C LEU A 42 9.46 -1.13 -2.63
N LEU A 43 10.25 -2.04 -2.07
CA LEU A 43 11.01 -1.83 -0.83
C LEU A 43 12.50 -1.80 -1.18
N ALA A 44 13.16 -0.69 -0.86
CA ALA A 44 14.59 -0.50 -1.08
C ALA A 44 15.24 0.07 0.19
N PRO A 45 16.57 -0.05 0.37
CA PRO A 45 17.24 0.53 1.54
C PRO A 45 16.97 2.03 1.74
N GLU A 46 16.68 2.78 0.66
CA GLU A 46 16.32 4.20 0.71
C GLU A 46 14.84 4.50 1.03
N GLY A 47 13.94 3.51 1.03
CA GLY A 47 12.52 3.77 1.29
C GLY A 47 11.51 2.78 0.72
N VAL A 48 10.28 3.27 0.57
CA VAL A 48 9.15 2.58 -0.06
C VAL A 48 8.54 3.46 -1.16
N ASN A 49 8.09 2.84 -2.25
CA ASN A 49 7.26 3.47 -3.27
C ASN A 49 6.29 2.43 -3.82
N GLY A 50 5.15 2.84 -4.35
CA GLY A 50 4.31 1.95 -5.13
C GLY A 50 2.87 2.41 -5.25
N THR A 51 2.08 1.55 -5.88
CA THR A 51 0.65 1.77 -6.08
C THR A 51 -0.10 0.51 -5.72
N ILE A 52 -1.09 0.63 -4.84
CA ILE A 52 -1.98 -0.45 -4.42
C ILE A 52 -3.42 -0.05 -4.65
N ALA A 53 -4.28 -1.03 -4.93
CA ALA A 53 -5.71 -0.82 -5.13
C ALA A 53 -6.53 -1.88 -4.40
N GLY A 54 -7.67 -1.48 -3.87
CA GLY A 54 -8.62 -2.38 -3.22
C GLY A 54 -9.63 -1.66 -2.33
N PRO A 55 -10.25 -2.37 -1.37
CA PRO A 55 -11.18 -1.78 -0.41
C PRO A 55 -10.50 -0.68 0.41
N ARG A 56 -11.25 0.39 0.72
CA ARG A 56 -10.77 1.52 1.55
C ARG A 56 -10.11 1.04 2.85
N ALA A 57 -10.76 0.12 3.56
CA ALA A 57 -10.24 -0.41 4.82
C ALA A 57 -8.87 -1.10 4.65
N GLY A 58 -8.69 -1.81 3.53
CA GLY A 58 -7.43 -2.46 3.21
C GLY A 58 -6.31 -1.47 2.91
N ILE A 59 -6.61 -0.42 2.14
CA ILE A 59 -5.67 0.69 1.89
C ILE A 59 -5.24 1.32 3.21
N THR A 60 -6.18 1.68 4.09
CA THR A 60 -5.87 2.25 5.41
C THR A 60 -4.99 1.33 6.25
N ALA A 61 -5.30 0.02 6.30
CA ALA A 61 -4.52 -0.94 7.07
C ALA A 61 -3.06 -1.04 6.61
N VAL A 62 -2.81 -1.02 5.29
CA VAL A 62 -1.44 -1.06 4.74
C VAL A 62 -0.71 0.26 4.98
N LEU A 63 -1.37 1.41 4.81
CA LEU A 63 -0.77 2.71 5.10
C LEU A 63 -0.36 2.82 6.57
N ASP A 64 -1.23 2.42 7.50
CA ASP A 64 -0.94 2.43 8.93
C ASP A 64 0.19 1.46 9.30
N HIS A 65 0.21 0.27 8.69
CA HIS A 65 1.31 -0.68 8.88
C HIS A 65 2.66 -0.11 8.44
N ILE A 66 2.73 0.53 7.27
CA ILE A 66 3.97 1.16 6.78
C ILE A 66 4.37 2.33 7.68
N ARG A 67 3.42 3.17 8.10
CA ARG A 67 3.68 4.33 8.96
C ARG A 67 4.17 3.95 10.36
N ALA A 68 3.86 2.75 10.83
CA ALA A 68 4.36 2.22 12.09
C ALA A 68 5.86 1.86 12.05
N TRP A 69 6.48 1.81 10.87
CA TRP A 69 7.92 1.54 10.77
C TRP A 69 8.76 2.74 11.24
N PRO A 70 9.93 2.50 11.87
CA PRO A 70 10.84 3.57 12.25
C PRO A 70 11.22 4.45 11.05
N GLY A 71 10.93 5.75 11.14
CA GLY A 71 11.22 6.72 10.08
C GLY A 71 10.15 6.86 8.99
N PHE A 72 9.02 6.12 9.06
CA PHE A 72 7.98 6.12 8.02
C PHE A 72 6.68 6.84 8.42
N ALA A 73 6.62 7.47 9.61
CA ALA A 73 5.41 8.15 10.08
C ALA A 73 4.86 9.24 9.12
N GLY A 74 5.73 9.88 8.34
CA GLY A 74 5.37 10.85 7.30
C GLY A 74 5.37 10.23 5.91
N LEU A 75 4.76 9.06 5.74
CA LEU A 75 4.45 8.48 4.45
C LEU A 75 3.56 9.45 3.66
N ASP A 76 3.90 9.72 2.41
CA ASP A 76 3.08 10.52 1.51
C ASP A 76 2.28 9.59 0.60
N TRP A 77 1.00 9.89 0.38
CA TRP A 77 0.18 9.19 -0.60
C TRP A 77 -0.87 10.09 -1.24
N LYS A 78 -1.33 9.69 -2.42
CA LYS A 78 -2.46 10.28 -3.12
C LYS A 78 -3.44 9.18 -3.48
N GLU A 79 -4.73 9.51 -3.40
CA GLU A 79 -5.81 8.57 -3.66
C GLU A 79 -6.60 8.96 -4.91
N SER A 80 -7.07 7.94 -5.62
CA SER A 80 -8.10 8.06 -6.65
C SER A 80 -9.09 6.90 -6.53
N ALA A 81 -10.18 6.98 -7.30
CA ALA A 81 -11.21 5.96 -7.39
C ALA A 81 -11.15 5.24 -8.75
N ALA A 82 -11.51 3.96 -8.75
CA ALA A 82 -11.68 3.15 -9.97
C ALA A 82 -12.95 2.30 -9.87
N ASP A 83 -13.64 2.11 -10.98
CA ASP A 83 -14.87 1.30 -11.06
C ASP A 83 -14.58 -0.20 -11.28
N ALA A 84 -13.33 -0.54 -11.61
CA ALA A 84 -12.87 -1.91 -11.82
C ALA A 84 -11.41 -2.08 -11.35
N PRO A 85 -10.96 -3.31 -11.00
CA PRO A 85 -9.58 -3.56 -10.57
C PRO A 85 -8.57 -3.08 -11.62
N PRO A 86 -7.66 -2.13 -11.28
CA PRO A 86 -6.80 -1.48 -12.27
C PRO A 86 -5.48 -2.24 -12.54
N PHE A 87 -5.18 -3.29 -11.78
CA PHE A 87 -3.92 -4.05 -11.86
C PHE A 87 -4.22 -5.55 -11.95
N GLY A 88 -3.41 -6.29 -12.71
CA GLY A 88 -3.54 -7.74 -12.97
C GLY A 88 -2.20 -8.46 -12.90
#